data_AF-A0A2B6S6U0-F1
#
_entry.id   AF-A0A2B6S6U0-F1
#
_cell.length_a   1.000
_cell.length_b   1.000
_cell.length_c   1.000
_cell.angle_alpha   90.00
_cell.angle_beta   90.00
_cell.angle_gamma   90.00
#
_symmetry.space_group_name_H-M   'P 1'
#
loop_
_entity.id
_entity.type
_entity.pdbx_description
1 polymer ?
#
loop_
_entity_poly.entity_id
_entity_poly.type
_entity_poly.pdbx_seq_one_letter_code
_entity_poly.pdbx_strand_id
1 'polypeptide(L)' 'MLLRQEVERRKLVIMRKLLGLGLSEINGQTLDQLTLTQLEGILIASLQVLEGSNNAQATNNL' A
#
# COMPACT_ATOMS: atom_id res chain seq x y z
N MET A 1 13.72 10.85 -20.93
CA MET A 1 12.91 11.39 -19.81
C MET A 1 13.07 10.50 -18.60
N LEU A 2 13.88 10.89 -17.61
CA LEU A 2 14.14 10.08 -16.40
C LEU A 2 12.98 10.11 -15.40
N LEU A 3 12.26 11.24 -15.30
CA LEU A 3 11.21 11.45 -14.30
C LEU A 3 10.03 10.48 -14.46
N ARG A 4 9.54 10.28 -15.69
CA ARG A 4 8.44 9.36 -15.97
C ARG A 4 8.80 7.91 -15.61
N GLN A 5 10.03 7.49 -15.89
CA GLN A 5 10.50 6.14 -15.56
C GLN A 5 10.65 5.93 -14.05
N GLU A 6 11.10 6.96 -13.32
CA GLU A 6 11.21 6.90 -11.87
C GLU A 6 9.83 6.81 -11.20
N VAL A 7 8.84 7.54 -11.71
CA VAL A 7 7.45 7.44 -11.25
C VAL A 7 6.90 6.03 -11.44
N GLU A 8 7.04 5.45 -12.63
CA GLU A 8 6.56 4.08 -12.89
C GLU A 8 7.29 3.02 -12.04
N ARG A 9 8.60 3.20 -11.80
CA ARG A 9 9.37 2.33 -10.91
C ARG A 9 8.81 2.36 -9.49
N ARG A 10 8.52 3.54 -8.95
CA ARG A 10 7.93 3.70 -7.61
C ARG A 10 6.53 3.10 -7.53
N LYS A 11 5.68 3.36 -8.53
CA LYS A 11 4.35 2.73 -8.62
C LYS A 11 4.45 1.22 -8.51
N LEU A 12 5.36 0.59 -9.27
CA LEU A 12 5.53 -0.86 -9.27
C LEU A 12 5.95 -1.41 -7.90
N VAL A 13 6.87 -0.74 -7.21
CA VAL A 13 7.32 -1.16 -5.86
C VAL A 13 6.16 -1.11 -4.86
N ILE A 14 5.35 -0.06 -4.90
CA ILE A 14 4.21 0.09 -4.00
C ILE A 14 3.14 -0.95 -4.31
N MET A 15 2.79 -1.15 -5.57
CA MET A 15 1.81 -2.17 -5.97
C MET A 15 2.19 -3.57 -5.48
N ARG A 16 3.47 -3.95 -5.56
CA ARG A 16 3.95 -5.24 -5.03
C ARG A 16 3.77 -5.36 -3.53
N LYS A 17 3.98 -4.28 -2.77
CA LYS A 17 3.74 -4.28 -1.32
C LYS A 17 2.26 -4.43 -1.00
N LEU A 18 1.40 -3.68 -1.70
CA LEU A 18 -0.04 -3.77 -1.54
C LEU A 18 -0.57 -5.17 -1.88
N LEU A 19 -0.10 -5.78 -2.97
CA LEU A 19 -0.42 -7.17 -3.31
C LEU A 19 0.07 -8.15 -2.22
N GLY A 20 1.25 -7.92 -1.64
CA GLY A 20 1.75 -8.69 -0.51
C GLY A 20 0.93 -8.55 0.77
N LEU A 21 0.16 -7.46 0.90
CA LEU A 21 -0.84 -7.24 1.96
C LEU A 21 -2.23 -7.79 1.58
N GLY A 22 -2.37 -8.46 0.43
CA GLY A 22 -3.64 -9.02 -0.06
C GLY A 22 -4.54 -8.02 -0.77
N LEU A 23 -4.07 -6.81 -1.06
CA LEU A 23 -4.83 -5.77 -1.77
C LEU A 23 -4.58 -5.88 -3.27
N SER A 24 -5.58 -6.33 -4.03
CA SER A 24 -5.55 -6.37 -5.50
C SER A 24 -6.35 -5.25 -6.16
N GLU A 25 -7.28 -4.65 -5.41
CA GLU A 25 -8.26 -3.68 -5.90
C GLU A 25 -8.67 -2.73 -4.77
N ILE A 26 -8.95 -1.47 -5.11
CA ILE A 26 -9.43 -0.45 -4.19
C ILE A 26 -10.57 0.30 -4.86
N ASN A 27 -11.75 0.33 -4.22
CA ASN A 27 -12.94 1.05 -4.72
C ASN A 27 -13.33 0.70 -6.17
N GLY A 28 -13.25 -0.58 -6.56
CA GLY A 28 -13.60 -0.98 -7.93
C GLY A 28 -12.48 -0.76 -8.96
N GLN A 29 -11.29 -0.34 -8.53
CA GLN A 29 -10.14 -0.03 -9.40
C GLN A 29 -8.94 -0.89 -9.08
N THR A 30 -8.34 -1.47 -10.11
CA THR A 30 -7.07 -2.20 -9.98
C THR A 30 -5.94 -1.24 -9.64
N LEU A 31 -4.90 -1.74 -8.98
CA LEU A 31 -3.82 -0.87 -8.48
C LEU A 31 -3.08 -0.07 -9.57
N ASP A 32 -3.03 -0.59 -10.81
CA ASP A 32 -2.37 0.10 -11.94
C ASP A 32 -3.11 1.37 -12.38
N GLN A 33 -4.43 1.43 -12.17
CA GLN A 33 -5.29 2.57 -12.49
C GLN A 33 -5.12 3.73 -11.51
N LEU A 34 -4.53 3.47 -10.33
CA LEU A 34 -4.30 4.47 -9.30
C LEU A 34 -3.07 5.33 -9.63
N THR A 35 -3.14 6.59 -9.23
CA THR A 35 -1.98 7.50 -9.28
C THR A 35 -0.94 7.12 -8.23
N LEU A 36 0.31 7.57 -8.40
CA LEU A 36 1.38 7.31 -7.43
C LEU A 36 1.01 7.79 -6.02
N THR A 37 0.46 9.00 -5.89
CA THR A 37 0.07 9.58 -4.60
C THR A 37 -1.06 8.79 -3.92
N GLN A 38 -2.02 8.28 -4.69
CA GLN A 38 -3.07 7.41 -4.14
C GLN A 38 -2.49 6.10 -3.63
N LEU A 39 -1.62 5.46 -4.42
CA LEU A 39 -0.93 4.22 -4.03
C LEU A 39 -0.11 4.41 -2.73
N GLU A 40 0.61 5.52 -2.60
CA GLU A 40 1.35 5.88 -1.39
C GLU A 40 0.44 6.05 -0.18
N GLY A 41 -0.68 6.78 -0.34
CA GLY A 41 -1.66 6.98 0.73
C GLY A 41 -2.28 5.68 1.21
N ILE A 42 -2.63 4.78 0.29
CA ILE A 42 -3.18 3.46 0.61
C ILE A 42 -2.14 2.63 1.36
N LEU A 43 -0.89 2.59 0.88
CA LEU A 43 0.18 1.83 1.54
C LEU A 43 0.40 2.31 2.99
N ILE A 44 0.42 3.62 3.22
CA ILE A 44 0.60 4.18 4.57
C ILE A 44 -0.58 3.77 5.47
N ALA A 45 -1.82 3.92 5.00
CA ALA A 45 -3.00 3.56 5.77
C ALA A 45 -3.03 2.05 6.09
N SER A 46 -2.69 1.18 5.13
CA SER A 46 -2.62 -0.27 5.34
C SER A 46 -1.56 -0.65 6.37
N LEU A 47 -0.39 0.00 6.34
CA LEU A 47 0.67 -0.24 7.32
C LEU A 47 0.27 0.23 8.72
N GLN A 48 -0.40 1.38 8.85
CA GLN A 48 -0.91 1.88 10.14
C GLN A 48 -1.94 0.93 10.76
N VAL A 49 -2.86 0.38 9.96
CA VAL A 49 -3.83 -0.62 10.44
C VAL A 49 -3.12 -1.88 10.90
N LEU A 50 -2.12 -2.36 10.15
CA LEU A 50 -1.34 -3.55 10.52
C LEU A 50 -0.56 -3.32 11.82
N GLU A 51 0.08 -2.16 11.97
CA GLU A 51 0.81 -1.78 13.18
C GLU A 51 -0.14 -1.69 14.39
N GLY A 52 -1.29 -1.03 14.23
CA GLY A 52 -2.32 -0.95 15.27
C GLY A 52 -2.88 -2.31 15.67
N SER A 53 -3.11 -3.21 14.70
CA SER A 53 -3.55 -4.58 14.97
C SER A 53 -2.51 -5.39 15.74
N ASN A 54 -1.23 -5.25 15.36
CA ASN A 54 -0.13 -5.92 16.06
C ASN A 54 -0.02 -5.44 17.51
N ASN A 55 -0.20 -4.13 17.74
CA ASN A 55 -0.16 -3.56 19.08
C ASN A 55 -1.35 -4.03 19.94
N ALA A 56 -2.57 -4.07 19.39
CA ALA A 56 -3.75 -4.57 20.08
C ALA A 56 -3.62 -6.06 20.46
N GLN A 57 -3.05 -6.88 19.58
CA GLN A 57 -2.77 -8.29 19.86
C GLN A 57 -1.73 -8.46 20.97
N ALA A 58 -0.71 -7.59 21.03
CA ALA A 58 0.27 -7.63 22.11
C ALA A 58 -0.34 -7.28 23.47
N THR A 59 -1.29 -6.33 23.54
CA THR A 59 -1.96 -5.95 24.79
C THR A 59 -2.98 -6.96 25.30
N ASN A 60 -3.54 -7.80 24.43
CA ASN A 60 -4.59 -8.77 24.80
C ASN A 60 -4.03 -10.11 25.35
N ASN A 61 -2.70 -10.24 25.41
CA ASN A 61 -2.00 -11.40 25.97
C ASN A 61 -1.36 -11.11 27.35
N LEU A 62 -1.78 -10.03 28.03
CA LEU A 62 -1.38 -9.65 29.40
C LEU A 62 -2.51 -9.95 30.38
#